data_AF-A0A960SQ09-F1
#
_entry.id   AF-A0A960SQ09-F1
#
_cell.length_a   1.000
_cell.length_b   1.000
_cell.length_c   1.000
_cell.angle_alpha   90.00
_cell.angle_beta   90.00
_cell.angle_gamma   90.00
#
_symmetry.space_group_name_H-M   'P 1'
#
loop_
_entity.id
_entity.type
_entity.pdbx_description
1 polymer ?
#
loop_
_entity_poly.entity_id
_entity_poly.type
_entity_poly.pdbx_seq_one_letter_code
_entity_poly.pdbx_strand_id
1 'polypeptide(L)' 'SAEDLRLHFGLGSASRLARVEVRWPGGEIQEWTDLPADHVLRLTEGDPEVAPLSFDLPARPAAEPTSR' A
#
# COMPACT_ATOMS: atom_id res chain seq x y z
N SER A 1 -5.32 -0.79 24.72
CA SER A 1 -4.20 -0.35 23.88
C SER A 1 -4.30 -1.11 22.57
N ALA A 2 -4.53 -0.43 21.45
CA ALA A 2 -4.64 -1.08 20.14
C ALA A 2 -3.41 -0.67 19.32
N GLU A 3 -2.42 -1.57 19.28
CA GLU A 3 -1.22 -1.43 18.46
C GLU A 3 -1.62 -1.76 17.02
N ASP A 4 -1.93 -0.75 16.22
CA ASP A 4 -2.10 -0.93 14.78
C ASP A 4 -0.70 -0.99 14.15
N LEU A 5 -0.21 -2.21 13.89
CA LEU A 5 1.10 -2.45 13.28
C LEU A 5 1.08 -2.17 11.77
N ARG A 6 0.72 -0.94 11.38
CA ARG A 6 0.81 -0.48 9.98
C ARG A 6 2.15 0.17 9.73
N LEU A 7 2.79 -0.26 8.65
CA LEU A 7 4.00 0.37 8.13
C LEU A 7 3.61 1.37 7.06
N HIS A 8 4.03 2.62 7.25
CA HIS A 8 3.87 3.68 6.26
C HIS A 8 5.22 3.94 5.57
N PHE A 9 5.22 3.91 4.24
CA PHE A 9 6.40 4.19 3.42
C PHE A 9 6.16 5.44 2.58
N GLY A 10 7.00 6.48 2.77
CA GLY A 10 6.95 7.69 1.95
C GLY A 10 7.67 7.48 0.61
N LEU A 11 6.94 7.57 -0.50
CA LEU A 11 7.46 7.36 -1.86
C LEU A 11 7.71 8.67 -2.63
N GLY A 12 7.53 9.82 -1.99
CA GLY A 12 7.63 11.14 -2.62
C GLY A 12 6.58 11.31 -3.72
N SER A 13 7.01 11.68 -4.93
CA SER A 13 6.13 11.87 -6.09
C SER A 13 5.92 10.60 -6.93
N ALA A 14 6.44 9.44 -6.50
CA ALA A 14 6.24 8.21 -7.24
C ALA A 14 4.79 7.73 -7.13
N SER A 15 4.16 7.48 -8.27
CA SER A 15 2.77 6.98 -8.35
C SER A 15 2.67 5.46 -8.24
N ARG A 16 3.81 4.74 -8.30
CA ARG A 16 3.89 3.28 -8.22
C ARG A 16 5.09 2.86 -7.38
N LEU A 17 4.90 1.79 -6.62
CA LEU A 17 5.95 1.07 -5.90
C LEU A 17 6.68 0.16 -6.89
N ALA A 18 8.00 0.33 -7.01
CA ALA A 18 8.81 -0.52 -7.87
C ALA A 18 8.81 -1.98 -7.37
N ARG A 19 9.00 -2.18 -6.07
CA ARG A 19 9.08 -3.50 -5.43
C ARG A 19 8.74 -3.42 -3.95
N VAL A 20 8.01 -4.42 -3.46
CA VAL A 20 7.84 -4.72 -2.03
C VAL A 20 8.32 -6.16 -1.81
N GLU A 21 9.19 -6.35 -0.81
CA GLU A 21 9.68 -7.67 -0.41
C GLU A 21 9.33 -7.91 1.06
N VAL A 22 8.65 -9.02 1.34
CA VAL A 22 8.30 -9.44 2.70
C VAL A 22 9.02 -10.75 2.99
N ARG A 23 9.74 -10.79 4.12
CA ARG A 23 10.28 -12.02 4.71
C ARG A 23 9.33 -12.49 5.78
N TRP A 24 8.65 -13.61 5.54
CA TRP A 24 7.68 -14.17 6.46
C TRP A 24 8.34 -14.93 7.61
N PRO A 25 7.68 -15.08 8.77
CA PRO A 25 8.18 -15.89 9.87
C PRO A 25 8.42 -17.36 9.50
N GLY A 26 7.69 -17.88 8.51
CA GLY A 26 7.89 -19.23 7.95
C GLY A 26 9.20 -19.39 7.16
N GLY A 27 9.92 -18.30 6.90
CA GLY A 27 11.16 -18.27 6.13
C GLY A 27 10.95 -18.03 4.63
N GLU A 28 9.70 -17.98 4.17
CA GLU A 28 9.37 -17.63 2.80
C GLU A 28 9.62 -16.15 2.53
N ILE A 29 10.12 -15.85 1.33
CA ILE A 29 10.31 -14.47 0.86
C ILE A 29 9.37 -14.28 -0.32
N GLN A 30 8.52 -13.26 -0.21
CA GLN A 30 7.57 -12.94 -1.26
C GLN A 30 7.76 -11.51 -1.75
N GLU A 31 7.61 -11.36 -3.06
CA GLU A 31 7.87 -10.12 -3.77
C GLU A 31 6.67 -9.72 -4.62
N TRP A 32 6.35 -8.43 -4.58
CA TRP A 32 5.36 -7.81 -5.46
C TRP A 32 5.99 -6.60 -6.14
N THR A 33 5.63 -6.37 -7.40
CA THR A 33 6.15 -5.27 -8.22
C THR A 33 4.99 -4.52 -8.87
N ASP A 34 5.26 -3.28 -9.31
CA ASP A 34 4.28 -2.41 -9.98
C ASP A 34 2.99 -2.15 -9.17
N LEU A 35 3.11 -2.04 -7.84
CA LEU A 35 1.95 -1.79 -6.98
C LEU A 35 1.57 -0.30 -6.98
N PRO A 36 0.29 0.06 -6.84
CA PRO A 36 -0.12 1.45 -6.83
C PRO A 36 0.30 2.14 -5.51
N ALA A 37 0.85 3.36 -5.60
CA ALA A 37 1.20 4.18 -4.44
C ALA A 37 -0.03 4.90 -3.85
N ASP A 38 0.08 5.43 -2.63
CA ASP A 38 -1.04 6.09 -1.90
C ASP A 38 -2.22 5.15 -1.58
N HIS A 39 -1.98 3.83 -1.52
CA HIS A 39 -2.95 2.83 -1.11
C HIS A 39 -2.50 2.08 0.13
N VAL A 40 -3.47 1.58 0.90
CA VAL A 40 -3.20 0.55 1.91
C VAL A 40 -3.40 -0.80 1.27
N LEU A 41 -2.36 -1.62 1.30
CA LEU A 41 -2.31 -2.92 0.65
C LEU A 41 -2.33 -4.03 1.71
N ARG A 42 -3.13 -5.08 1.49
CA ARG A 42 -3.06 -6.31 2.29
C ARG A 42 -2.21 -7.33 1.54
N LEU A 43 -1.15 -7.79 2.21
CA LEU A 43 -0.27 -8.86 1.73
C LEU A 43 -0.52 -10.09 2.59
N THR A 44 -0.71 -11.24 1.94
CA THR A 44 -0.96 -12.52 2.59
C THR A 44 0.14 -13.50 2.18
N GLU A 45 0.69 -14.23 3.14
CA GLU A 45 1.71 -15.26 2.90
C GLU A 45 1.17 -16.34 1.94
N GLY A 46 1.92 -16.61 0.87
CA GLY A 46 1.54 -17.58 -0.16
C GLY A 46 0.53 -17.07 -1.19
N ASP A 47 0.02 -15.85 -1.02
CA ASP A 47 -0.99 -15.25 -1.91
C ASP A 47 -0.35 -14.19 -2.81
N PRO A 48 -0.23 -14.43 -4.13
CA PRO A 48 0.45 -13.52 -5.04
C PRO A 48 -0.39 -12.27 -5.34
N GLU A 49 -1.71 -12.31 -5.12
CA GLU A 49 -2.58 -11.16 -5.32
C GLU A 49 -2.53 -10.20 -4.14
N VAL A 50 -2.47 -8.91 -4.46
CA VAL A 50 -2.55 -7.84 -3.47
C VAL A 50 -3.95 -7.25 -3.50
N ALA A 51 -4.68 -7.43 -2.41
CA ALA A 51 -5.98 -6.81 -2.26
C ALA A 51 -5.82 -5.40 -1.68
N PRO A 52 -6.30 -4.33 -2.37
CA PRO A 52 -6.37 -3.01 -1.77
C PRO A 52 -7.33 -3.07 -0.60
N LEU A 53 -6.88 -2.60 0.56
CA LEU A 53 -7.78 -2.35 1.67
C LEU A 53 -8.54 -1.06 1.39
N SER A 54 -9.80 -1.22 1.00
CA SER A 54 -10.74 -0.12 1.00
C SER A 54 -10.97 0.31 2.45
N PHE A 55 -10.32 1.39 2.84
CA PHE A 55 -10.90 2.21 3.90
C PHE A 55 -12.04 2.95 3.25
N ASP A 56 -13.23 2.86 3.84
CA ASP A 56 -14.36 3.72 3.52
C ASP A 56 -14.00 5.14 3.99
N LEU A 57 -13.05 5.76 3.29
CA LEU A 57 -12.75 7.17 3.37
C LEU A 57 -13.63 7.81 2.30
N PRO A 58 -14.35 8.90 2.61
CA PRO A 58 -14.93 9.70 1.55
C PRO A 58 -13.79 10.04 0.58
N ALA A 59 -14.00 9.77 -0.71
CA ALA A 59 -13.02 10.05 -1.75
C ALA A 59 -12.44 11.43 -1.47
N ARG A 60 -11.13 11.50 -1.23
CA ARG A 60 -10.42 12.77 -1.03
C ARG A 60 -10.92 13.68 -2.16
N PRO A 61 -11.59 14.82 -1.87
CA PRO A 61 -12.10 15.66 -2.93
C PRO A 61 -10.93 15.90 -3.87
N ALA A 62 -11.11 15.52 -5.14
CA ALA A 62 -10.11 15.71 -6.16
C ALA A 62 -9.60 17.14 -6.02
N ALA A 63 -8.28 17.29 -5.87
CA ALA A 63 -7.63 18.57 -5.67
C ALA A 63 -8.39 19.64 -6.46
N GLU A 64 -9.02 20.57 -5.73
CA GLU A 64 -9.78 21.65 -6.34
C GLU A 64 -8.86 22.27 -7.40
N PRO A 65 -9.29 22.39 -8.67
CA PRO A 65 -8.50 23.16 -9.61
C PRO A 65 -8.47 24.57 -9.03
N THR A 66 -7.33 24.95 -8.46
CA THR A 66 -7.00 26.34 -8.11
C THR A 66 -7.21 27.13 -9.40
N SER A 67 -8.39 27.72 -9.51
CA SER A 67 -8.72 28.67 -10.56
C SER A 67 -8.14 30.00 -10.10
N ARG A 68 -7.25 30.52 -10.92
CA ARG A 68 -6.59 31.82 -10.81
C ARG A 68 -7.59 32.98 -10.80
#